data_AF-A0A7V5FHT7-F1
#
_entry.id   AF-A0A7V5FHT7-F1
#
_cell.length_a   1.000
_cell.length_b   1.000
_cell.length_c   1.000
_cell.angle_alpha   90.00
_cell.angle_beta   90.00
_cell.angle_gamma   90.00
#
_symmetry.space_group_name_H-M   'P 1'
#
loop_
_entity.id
_entity.type
_entity.pdbx_description
1 polymer ?
#
loop_
_entity_poly.entity_id
_entity_poly.type
_entity_poly.pdbx_seq_one_letter_code
_entity_poly.pdbx_strand_id
1 'polypeptide(L)' 'MSRIGRKPILIPKGVAVERKNGTIRVRGPKGELGAEVHPDIQ' A
#
# COMPACT_ATOMS: atom_id res chain seq x y z
N MET A 1 3.18 4.14 -20.52
CA MET A 1 2.50 4.44 -19.24
C MET A 1 1.67 3.22 -18.84
N SER A 2 2.16 2.44 -17.87
CA SER A 2 1.59 1.14 -17.52
C SER A 2 0.18 1.25 -16.93
N ARG A 3 -0.75 0.39 -17.36
CA ARG A 3 -2.16 0.42 -16.91
C ARG A 3 -2.38 -0.20 -15.53
N ILE A 4 -1.41 -0.95 -15.01
CA ILE A 4 -1.52 -1.67 -13.73
C ILE A 4 -1.51 -0.71 -12.54
N GLY A 5 -0.60 0.26 -12.50
CA GLY A 5 -0.50 1.21 -11.38
C GLY A 5 -1.69 2.17 -11.25
N ARG A 6 -2.52 2.32 -12.29
CA ARG A 6 -3.74 3.15 -12.25
C ARG A 6 -4.97 2.36 -11.81
N LYS A 7 -4.88 1.05 -11.63
CA LYS A 7 -6.01 0.24 -11.19
C LYS A 7 -6.21 0.43 -9.68
N PRO A 8 -7.38 0.91 -9.24
CA PRO A 8 -7.67 0.99 -7.81
C PRO A 8 -7.72 -0.41 -7.20
N ILE A 9 -7.18 -0.55 -5.99
CA ILE A 9 -7.18 -1.80 -5.22
C ILE A 9 -8.20 -1.64 -4.09
N LEU A 10 -9.11 -2.61 -3.97
CA LEU A 10 -10.10 -2.64 -2.91
C LEU A 10 -9.43 -3.04 -1.59
N ILE A 11 -9.54 -2.19 -0.57
CA ILE A 11 -9.01 -2.49 0.77
C ILE A 11 -10.08 -3.29 1.54
N PRO A 12 -9.77 -4.51 2.00
CA PRO A 12 -10.71 -5.32 2.76
C PRO A 12 -11.05 -4.68 4.12
N LYS A 13 -12.26 -4.93 4.64
CA LYS A 13 -12.64 -4.50 5.99
C LYS A 13 -11.73 -5.17 7.03
N GLY A 14 -11.15 -4.36 7.93
CA GLY A 14 -10.18 -4.83 8.94
C GLY A 14 -8.72 -4.76 8.50
N VAL A 15 -8.42 -4.19 7.33
CA VAL A 15 -7.07 -3.87 6.90
C VAL A 15 -6.84 -2.36 7.02
N ALA A 16 -5.85 -1.96 7.80
CA ALA A 16 -5.41 -0.58 7.94
C ALA A 16 -4.16 -0.34 7.07
N VAL A 17 -4.19 0.70 6.25
CA VAL A 17 -3.07 1.10 5.39
C VAL A 17 -2.55 2.46 5.83
N GLU A 18 -1.28 2.54 6.16
CA GLU A 18 -0.57 3.77 6.53
C GLU A 18 0.53 4.06 5.51
N ARG A 19 0.57 5.28 4.98
CA ARG A 19 1.67 5.77 4.14
C ARG A 19 2.52 6.73 4.97
N LYS A 20 3.79 6.40 5.21
CA LYS A 20 4.77 7.27 5.89
C LYS A 20 6.07 7.31 5.12
N ASN A 21 6.49 8.51 4.71
CA ASN A 21 7.82 8.79 4.15
C ASN A 21 8.28 7.83 3.03
N GLY A 22 7.37 7.45 2.12
CA GLY A 22 7.68 6.50 1.04
C GLY A 22 7.52 5.02 1.44
N THR A 23 7.29 4.71 2.71
CA THR A 23 6.92 3.37 3.16
C THR A 23 5.41 3.22 3.27
N ILE A 24 4.86 2.15 2.72
CA ILE A 24 3.48 1.73 2.95
C ILE A 24 3.51 0.61 3.98
N ARG A 25 2.76 0.80 5.08
CA ARG A 25 2.51 -0.22 6.08
C ARG A 25 1.06 -0.68 5.98
N VAL A 26 0.87 -1.98 5.93
CA VAL A 26 -0.44 -2.63 5.84
C VAL A 26 -0.58 -3.52 7.07
N ARG A 27 -1.52 -3.19 7.94
CA ARG A 27 -1.87 -3.99 9.12
C ARG A 27 -3.16 -4.73 8.83
N GLY A 28 -3.15 -6.05 8.95
CA GLY A 28 -4.32 -6.88 8.72
C GLY A 28 -4.50 -7.93 9.82
N PRO A 29 -5.56 -8.76 9.73
CA PRO A 29 -5.87 -9.78 10.73
C PRO A 29 -4.80 -10.86 10.86
N LYS A 30 -3.89 -10.97 9.88
CA LYS A 30 -2.80 -11.97 9.85
C LYS A 30 -1.42 -11.39 10.20
N GLY A 31 -1.34 -10.10 10.55
CA GLY A 31 -0.07 -9.43 10.87
C GLY A 31 0.13 -8.12 10.12
N GLU A 32 1.36 -7.60 10.19
CA GLU A 32 1.78 -6.35 9.56
C GLU A 32 2.79 -6.62 8.43
N LEU A 33 2.65 -5.88 7.33
CA LEU A 33 3.57 -5.87 6.20
C LEU A 33 4.00 -4.43 5.90
N GLY A 34 5.30 -4.22 5.77
CA GLY A 34 5.89 -2.96 5.33
C GLY A 34 6.55 -3.11 3.97
N ALA A 35 6.21 -2.24 3.02
CA ALA A 35 6.86 -2.15 1.73
C ALA A 35 7.39 -0.73 1.51
N GLU A 36 8.67 -0.62 1.16
CA GLU A 36 9.25 0.65 0.72
C GLU A 36 8.88 0.89 -0.75
N VAL A 37 8.32 2.07 -1.01
CA VAL A 37 7.91 2.50 -2.34
C VAL A 37 8.91 3.54 -2.83
N HIS A 38 9.32 3.39 -4.09
CA HIS A 38 10.26 4.30 -4.71
C HIS A 38 9.71 5.74 -4.70
N PRO A 39 10.52 6.76 -4.36
CA PRO A 39 10.07 8.16 -4.23
C PRO A 39 9.45 8.75 -5.50
N ASP A 40 9.76 8.19 -6.68
CA ASP A 40 9.17 8.61 -7.96
C ASP A 40 7.76 8.05 -8.22
N ILE A 41 7.26 7.14 -7.37
CA ILE A 41 5.90 6.60 -7.46
C ILE A 41 4.99 7.41 -6.53
N GLN A 42 4.23 8.33 -7.13
CA GLN A 42 3.30 9.22 -6.44
C GLN A 42 1.90 8.64 -6.29
#